data_AF-A0A1B6GBQ5-F1
#
_entry.id   AF-A0A1B6GBQ5-F1
#
_cell.length_a   1.000
_cell.length_b   1.000
_cell.length_c   1.000
_cell.angle_alpha   90.00
_cell.angle_beta   90.00
_cell.angle_gamma   90.00
#
_symmetry.space_group_name_H-M   'P 1'
#
loop_
_entity.id
_entity.type
_entity.pdbx_description
1 polymer ?
#
loop_
_entity_poly.entity_id
_entity_poly.type
_entity_poly.pdbx_seq_one_letter_code
_entity_poly.pdbx_strand_id
1 'polypeptide(L)'
;LLALKSSGLQAYKDTELKQYWMPDSVSKECYDCGEKFTTFRRKHHCRVCGQIFCSRCCNQEIPGKIMGCTGDLRVCTYCGKVVLSYLQSADMGADLSSDL
;
A
#
# COMPACT_ATOMS: atom_id res chain seq x y z
N LEU A 1 -3.79 24.70 21.22
CA LEU A 1 -4.46 23.41 21.48
C LEU A 1 -4.84 22.81 20.12
N LEU A 2 -3.93 22.05 19.52
CA LEU A 2 -4.23 21.34 18.27
C LEU A 2 -5.14 20.17 18.63
N ALA A 3 -6.43 20.32 18.34
CA ALA A 3 -7.38 19.24 18.47
C ALA A 3 -6.90 18.07 17.61
N LEU A 4 -6.59 16.94 18.26
CA LEU A 4 -6.48 15.65 17.62
C LEU A 4 -7.82 15.41 16.91
N LYS A 5 -7.90 15.75 15.62
CA LYS A 5 -9.04 15.39 14.79
C LYS A 5 -9.14 13.88 14.85
N SER A 6 -10.18 13.40 15.52
CA SER A 6 -10.72 12.06 15.29
C SER A 6 -11.09 12.00 13.80
N SER A 7 -10.14 11.62 12.96
CA SER A 7 -10.42 11.35 11.55
C SER A 7 -10.70 9.87 11.46
N GLY A 8 -11.98 9.51 11.41
CA GLY A 8 -12.39 8.19 11.01
C GLY A 8 -11.69 7.77 9.72
N LEU A 9 -11.55 6.46 9.53
CA LEU A 9 -10.96 5.91 8.31
C LEU A 9 -11.70 6.47 7.08
N GLN A 10 -10.95 6.88 6.06
CA GLN A 10 -11.51 7.38 4.80
C GLN A 10 -11.24 6.41 3.65
N ALA A 11 -11.98 6.49 2.55
CA ALA A 11 -11.65 5.66 1.39
C ALA A 11 -10.33 6.14 0.75
N TYR A 12 -9.50 5.21 0.26
CA TYR A 12 -8.19 5.55 -0.31
C TYR A 12 -8.27 6.62 -1.43
N LYS A 13 -9.32 6.56 -2.25
CA LYS A 13 -9.55 7.50 -3.35
C LYS A 13 -9.75 8.96 -2.91
N ASP A 14 -10.14 9.17 -1.65
CA ASP A 14 -10.41 10.48 -1.06
C ASP A 14 -9.18 11.02 -0.31
N THR A 15 -8.08 10.27 -0.31
CA THR A 15 -6.78 10.71 0.24
C THR A 15 -5.99 11.53 -0.79
N GLU A 16 -5.10 12.37 -0.28
CA GLU A 16 -4.11 13.08 -1.10
C GLU A 16 -2.99 12.17 -1.65
N LEU A 17 -2.95 10.88 -1.29
CA LEU A 17 -1.84 9.97 -1.63
C LEU A 17 -1.74 9.67 -3.13
N LYS A 18 -2.86 9.78 -3.86
CA LYS A 18 -2.90 9.51 -5.30
C LYS A 18 -2.05 10.51 -6.11
N GLN A 19 -1.75 11.69 -5.57
CA GLN A 19 -0.88 12.67 -6.24
C GLN A 19 0.55 12.15 -6.46
N TYR A 20 0.98 11.18 -5.64
CA TYR A 20 2.31 10.55 -5.72
C TYR A 20 2.33 9.32 -6.63
N TRP A 21 1.23 9.00 -7.30
CA TRP A 21 1.21 7.88 -8.24
C TRP A 21 2.02 8.19 -9.49
N MET A 22 2.84 7.23 -9.89
CA MET A 22 3.51 7.28 -11.18
C MET A 22 2.45 7.39 -12.29
N PRO A 23 2.58 8.35 -13.23
CA PRO A 23 1.68 8.45 -14.37
C PRO A 23 1.75 7.22 -15.28
N ASP A 24 0.61 6.73 -15.74
CA ASP A 24 0.57 5.57 -16.64
C ASP A 24 1.33 5.81 -17.95
N SER A 25 1.36 7.05 -18.45
CA SER A 25 1.99 7.40 -19.72
C SER A 25 3.49 7.10 -19.74
N VAL A 26 4.17 7.27 -18.60
CA VAL A 26 5.63 7.12 -18.47
C VAL A 26 6.06 5.67 -18.19
N SER A 27 5.17 4.85 -17.63
CA SER A 27 5.48 3.45 -17.33
C SER A 27 5.26 2.56 -18.56
N LYS A 28 6.36 2.04 -19.13
CA LYS A 28 6.32 1.06 -20.24
C LYS A 28 6.51 -0.39 -19.78
N GLU A 29 7.09 -0.57 -18.60
CA GLU A 29 7.52 -1.84 -18.05
C GLU A 29 7.15 -1.93 -16.57
N CYS A 30 6.95 -3.16 -16.08
CA CYS A 30 6.71 -3.40 -14.67
C CYS A 30 7.89 -2.91 -13.84
N TYR A 31 7.63 -2.12 -12.80
CA TYR A 31 8.68 -1.55 -11.95
C TYR A 31 9.54 -2.60 -11.23
N ASP A 32 9.00 -3.81 -11.02
CA ASP A 32 9.71 -4.92 -10.36
C ASP A 32 10.37 -5.87 -11.37
N CYS A 33 9.59 -6.56 -12.20
CA CYS A 33 10.12 -7.58 -13.11
C CYS A 33 10.64 -7.07 -14.47
N GLY A 34 10.52 -5.77 -14.77
CA GLY A 34 11.00 -5.18 -16.03
C GLY A 34 10.26 -5.61 -17.31
N GLU A 35 9.33 -6.57 -17.22
CA GLU A 35 8.59 -7.00 -18.40
C GLU A 35 7.62 -5.91 -18.90
N LYS A 36 7.58 -5.72 -20.23
CA LYS A 36 6.75 -4.72 -20.91
C LYS A 36 5.26 -4.95 -20.68
N PHE A 37 4.54 -3.85 -20.48
CA PHE A 37 3.08 -3.88 -20.50
C PHE A 37 2.56 -4.08 -21.92
N THR A 38 1.45 -4.80 -22.01
CA THR A 38 0.73 -5.09 -23.26
C THR A 38 -0.76 -4.96 -23.02
N THR A 39 -1.59 -5.14 -24.05
CA THR A 39 -3.06 -5.11 -23.90
C THR A 39 -3.56 -6.10 -22.84
N PHE A 40 -2.89 -7.26 -22.70
CA PHE A 40 -3.26 -8.30 -21.72
C PHE A 40 -2.46 -8.20 -20.41
N ARG A 41 -1.23 -7.66 -20.45
CA ARG A 41 -0.45 -7.36 -19.24
C ARG A 41 -0.75 -5.94 -18.78
N ARG A 42 -1.79 -5.78 -17.97
CA ARG A 42 -2.27 -4.47 -17.49
C ARG A 42 -1.42 -3.92 -16.33
N LYS A 43 -1.52 -2.60 -16.15
CA LYS A 43 -0.84 -1.82 -15.10
C LYS A 43 -1.64 -1.83 -13.79
N HIS A 44 -0.93 -1.89 -12.68
CA HIS A 44 -1.49 -1.81 -11.33
C HIS A 44 -0.61 -0.97 -10.42
N HIS A 45 -1.20 0.06 -9.79
CA HIS A 45 -0.48 0.85 -8.79
C HIS A 45 -0.41 0.15 -7.43
N CYS A 46 0.76 0.21 -6.82
CA CYS A 46 0.90 -0.04 -5.39
C CYS A 46 0.34 1.17 -4.61
N ARG A 47 -0.60 0.93 -3.68
CA ARG A 47 -1.21 2.01 -2.87
C ARG A 47 -0.27 2.58 -1.80
N VAL A 48 0.90 1.99 -1.60
CA VAL A 48 1.93 2.47 -0.66
C VAL A 48 2.99 3.31 -1.37
N CYS A 49 3.66 2.77 -2.40
CA CYS A 49 4.76 3.48 -3.07
C CYS A 49 4.37 4.23 -4.35
N GLY A 50 3.13 4.07 -4.84
CA GLY A 50 2.63 4.75 -6.04
C GLY A 50 3.22 4.26 -7.38
N GLN A 51 4.18 3.33 -7.37
CA GLN A 51 4.78 2.76 -8.58
C GLN A 51 3.82 1.80 -9.31
N ILE A 52 4.10 1.54 -10.59
CA ILE A 52 3.27 0.71 -11.48
C ILE A 52 3.88 -0.68 -11.71
N PHE A 53 3.05 -1.71 -11.52
CA PHE A 53 3.45 -3.11 -11.58
C PHE A 53 2.49 -3.94 -12.45
N CYS A 54 2.90 -5.15 -12.83
CA CYS A 54 1.99 -6.16 -13.37
C CYS A 54 1.23 -6.87 -12.24
N SER A 55 0.22 -7.67 -12.60
CA SER A 55 -0.62 -8.38 -11.63
C SER A 55 0.20 -9.29 -10.72
N ARG A 56 1.23 -9.96 -11.23
CA ARG A 56 2.10 -10.86 -10.46
C ARG A 56 2.92 -10.13 -9.39
N CYS A 57 3.45 -8.95 -9.71
CA CYS A 57 4.29 -8.16 -8.80
C CYS A 57 3.49 -7.28 -7.83
N CYS A 58 2.18 -7.16 -8.04
CA CYS A 58 1.25 -6.35 -7.23
C CYS A 58 -0.04 -7.13 -6.98
N ASN A 59 0.11 -8.24 -6.27
CA ASN A 59 -0.96 -9.17 -5.89
C ASN A 59 -1.16 -9.29 -4.37
N GLN A 60 -0.47 -8.48 -3.57
CA GLN A 60 -0.61 -8.49 -2.12
C GLN A 60 -1.62 -7.43 -1.69
N GLU A 61 -2.23 -7.64 -0.53
CA GLU A 61 -3.13 -6.67 0.10
C GLU A 61 -2.72 -6.49 1.56
N ILE A 62 -2.83 -5.25 2.07
CA ILE A 62 -2.54 -4.89 3.46
C ILE A 62 -3.71 -4.15 4.09
N PRO A 63 -3.91 -4.20 5.42
CA PRO A 63 -4.95 -3.45 6.08
C PRO A 63 -4.80 -1.94 5.85
N GLY A 64 -5.81 -1.31 5.25
CA GLY A 64 -5.81 0.12 4.95
C GLY A 64 -5.73 1.01 6.18
N LYS A 65 -6.14 0.50 7.35
CA LYS A 65 -6.07 1.20 8.65
C LYS A 65 -4.66 1.75 8.97
N ILE A 66 -3.61 1.09 8.46
CA ILE A 66 -2.21 1.50 8.63
C ILE A 66 -1.93 2.84 7.93
N MET A 67 -2.68 3.12 6.87
CA MET A 67 -2.63 4.36 6.09
C MET A 67 -3.82 5.29 6.39
N GLY A 68 -4.55 5.07 7.49
CA GLY A 68 -5.77 5.82 7.79
C GLY A 68 -6.92 5.60 6.79
N CYS A 69 -6.88 4.49 6.05
CA CYS A 69 -7.84 4.15 5.02
C CYS A 69 -8.80 3.03 5.44
N THR A 70 -10.00 3.00 4.87
CA THR A 70 -10.93 1.87 4.98
C THR A 70 -10.52 0.71 4.06
N GLY A 71 -10.93 -0.51 4.44
CA GLY A 71 -10.70 -1.73 3.63
C GLY A 71 -9.23 -2.12 3.51
N ASP A 72 -8.95 -2.99 2.54
CA ASP A 72 -7.59 -3.44 2.22
C ASP A 72 -7.03 -2.69 1.00
N LEU A 73 -5.71 -2.50 1.01
CA LEU A 73 -4.98 -1.78 -0.01
C LEU A 73 -4.06 -2.73 -0.76
N ARG A 74 -4.25 -2.80 -2.09
CA ARG A 74 -3.35 -3.54 -2.96
C ARG A 74 -1.94 -2.93 -3.00
N VAL A 75 -0.94 -3.76 -2.81
CA VAL A 75 0.46 -3.35 -2.78
C VAL A 75 1.35 -4.26 -3.60
N CYS A 76 2.52 -3.73 -3.99
CA CYS A 76 3.56 -4.55 -4.57
C CYS A 76 4.13 -5.52 -3.54
N THR A 77 4.77 -6.59 -4.02
CA THR A 77 5.37 -7.63 -3.17
C THR A 77 6.34 -7.05 -2.13
N TYR A 78 7.16 -6.05 -2.50
CA TYR A 78 8.09 -5.41 -1.58
C TYR A 78 7.36 -4.64 -0.45
N CYS A 79 6.44 -3.74 -0.80
CA CYS A 79 5.68 -2.99 0.20
C CYS A 79 4.85 -3.90 1.11
N GLY A 80 4.26 -4.98 0.57
CA GLY A 80 3.56 -5.98 1.36
C GLY A 80 4.48 -6.60 2.42
N LYS A 81 5.68 -7.06 2.03
CA LYS A 81 6.66 -7.63 2.98
C LYS A 81 7.06 -6.65 4.07
N VAL A 82 7.39 -5.40 3.69
CA VAL A 82 7.81 -4.37 4.65
C VAL A 82 6.69 -4.08 5.66
N VAL A 83 5.47 -3.82 5.18
CA VAL A 83 4.35 -3.49 6.07
C VAL A 83 4.00 -4.66 6.99
N LEU A 84 3.93 -5.89 6.46
CA LEU A 84 3.62 -7.06 7.28
C LEU A 84 4.68 -7.32 8.34
N SER A 85 5.97 -7.12 8.02
CA SER A 85 7.05 -7.24 9.02
C SER A 85 6.92 -6.21 10.15
N TYR A 86 6.52 -4.98 9.82
CA TYR A 86 6.26 -3.94 10.82
C TYR A 86 5.09 -4.32 11.73
N LEU A 87 3.99 -4.83 11.17
CA LEU A 87 2.84 -5.26 11.95
C LEU A 87 3.15 -6.42 12.90
N GLN A 88 3.92 -7.41 12.45
CA GLN A 88 4.37 -8.52 13.29
C GLN A 88 5.23 -8.02 14.46
N SER A 89 6.10 -7.04 14.22
CA SER A 89 6.91 -6.44 15.28
C SER A 89 6.10 -5.62 16.28
N ALA A 90 5.03 -4.95 15.82
CA ALA A 90 4.15 -4.16 16.68
C ALA A 90 3.27 -5.04 17.57
N ASP A 91 2.82 -6.20 17.07
CA ASP A 91 2.03 -7.18 17.81
C ASP A 91 2.83 -7.78 18.98
N MET A 92 4.11 -8.09 18.75
CA MET A 92 5.05 -8.55 19.79
C MET A 92 5.25 -7.53 20.93
N GLY A 93 5.05 -6.24 20.65
CA GLY A 93 5.12 -5.17 21.65
C GLY A 93 3.84 -4.98 22.46
N ALA A 94 2.69 -5.45 21.95
CA ALA A 94 1.40 -5.35 22.64
C ALA A 94 1.22 -6.47 23.67
N ASP A 95 1.70 -7.69 23.37
CA ASP A 95 1.56 -8.87 24.24
C ASP A 95 2.41 -8.76 25.53
N LEU A 96 3.54 -8.04 25.50
CA LEU A 96 4.37 -7.80 26.69
C LEU A 96 3.74 -6.78 27.68
N SER A 97 2.69 -6.07 27.27
CA SER A 97 1.98 -5.10 28.12
C SER A 97 0.76 -5.69 28.83
N SER A 98 0.29 -6.89 28.47
CA SER A 98 -0.87 -7.54 29.10
C SER A 98 -0.53 -8.44 30.30
N ASP A 99 0.76 -8.72 30.51
CA ASP A 99 1.27 -9.56 31.61
C ASP A 99 1.90 -8.75 32.76
N LEU A 100 1.68 -7.42 32.80
CA LEU A 100 2.01 -6.52 33.92
C LEU A 100 0.76 -5.79 34.40
#